data_AF-A0A349E901-F1
#
_entry.id   AF-A0A349E901-F1
#
_cell.length_a   1.000
_cell.length_b   1.000
_cell.length_c   1.000
_cell.angle_alpha   90.00
_cell.angle_beta   90.00
_cell.angle_gamma   90.00
#
_symmetry.space_group_name_H-M   'P 1'
#
loop_
_entity.id
_entity.type
_entity.pdbx_description
1 polymer ?
#
loop_
_entity_poly.entity_id
_entity_poly.type
_entity_poly.pdbx_seq_one_letter_code
_entity_poly.pdbx_strand_id
1 'polypeptide(L)'
;VPADILDELGVNNGTEEPKREPAFSNKGFAMPDAGPVSQVMGVIENHGSLFESIQAECELPCKELHRQLIELEVEGLIYKQGGRYFRSN
;
A
#
# COMPACT_ATOMS: atom_id res chain seq x y z
N VAL A 1 -35.32 -13.25 27.21
CA VAL A 1 -33.94 -12.78 27.48
C VAL A 1 -33.00 -13.96 27.31
N PRO A 2 -31.99 -13.88 26.44
CA PRO A 2 -31.07 -14.99 26.21
C PRO A 2 -30.00 -14.96 27.31
N ALA A 3 -29.80 -16.11 27.97
CA ALA A 3 -28.60 -16.40 28.74
C ALA A 3 -27.76 -17.34 27.87
N ASP A 4 -26.61 -16.88 27.40
CA ASP A 4 -25.33 -17.02 28.11
C ASP A 4 -24.83 -18.46 27.95
N ILE A 5 -24.07 -18.67 26.88
CA ILE A 5 -23.31 -19.90 26.68
C ILE A 5 -21.96 -19.50 26.09
N LEU A 6 -20.92 -19.71 26.89
CA LEU A 6 -19.64 -20.36 26.58
C LEU A 6 -18.53 -19.65 27.36
N ASP A 7 -18.10 -20.20 28.49
CA ASP A 7 -17.21 -21.37 28.64
C ASP A 7 -15.80 -20.87 28.95
N GLU A 8 -15.54 -20.89 30.26
CA GLU A 8 -14.27 -21.13 30.91
C GLU A 8 -13.39 -22.06 30.05
N LEU A 9 -12.12 -21.76 29.77
CA LEU A 9 -11.01 -22.32 30.53
C LEU A 9 -9.70 -21.72 30.00
N GLY A 10 -8.87 -21.25 30.94
CA GLY A 10 -7.57 -20.66 30.65
C GLY A 10 -6.44 -21.65 30.39
N VAL A 11 -5.32 -21.03 30.02
CA VAL A 11 -3.91 -21.49 30.04
C VAL A 11 -3.52 -22.57 29.02
N ASN A 12 -2.56 -22.33 28.12
CA ASN A 12 -1.14 -22.54 28.43
C ASN A 12 -0.19 -21.95 27.35
N ASN A 13 0.94 -21.42 27.82
CA ASN A 13 2.14 -21.06 27.07
C ASN A 13 2.71 -22.21 26.22
N GLY A 14 3.39 -21.87 25.11
CA GLY A 14 4.56 -22.63 24.63
C GLY A 14 4.66 -22.86 23.12
N THR A 15 5.40 -21.97 22.46
CA THR A 15 6.36 -22.21 21.34
C THR A 15 5.98 -23.12 20.17
N GLU A 16 5.72 -22.54 18.99
CA GLU A 16 6.40 -22.88 17.72
C GLU A 16 5.98 -21.94 16.56
N GLU A 17 6.97 -21.29 15.93
CA GLU A 17 6.88 -20.65 14.59
C GLU A 17 6.59 -21.72 13.51
N PRO A 18 6.34 -21.45 12.19
CA PRO A 18 6.49 -20.18 11.45
C PRO A 18 5.42 -19.90 10.37
N LYS A 19 5.01 -18.63 10.13
CA LYS A 19 4.57 -18.24 8.78
C LYS A 19 4.55 -16.73 8.52
N ARG A 20 5.67 -16.25 7.96
CA ARG A 20 5.83 -15.10 7.06
C ARG A 20 4.62 -14.15 6.97
N GLU A 21 4.58 -13.21 7.89
CA GLU A 21 3.98 -11.91 7.63
C GLU A 21 5.00 -11.13 6.78
N PRO A 22 4.65 -10.56 5.61
CA PRO A 22 5.47 -9.51 5.05
C PRO A 22 5.33 -8.31 5.98
N ALA A 23 6.34 -8.13 6.81
CA ALA A 23 6.55 -6.92 7.56
C ALA A 23 6.68 -5.75 6.59
N PHE A 24 5.60 -4.99 6.38
CA PHE A 24 5.71 -3.61 5.95
C PHE A 24 6.02 -2.75 7.17
N SER A 25 7.18 -3.03 7.77
CA SER A 25 7.95 -2.00 8.46
C SER A 25 8.68 -1.23 7.36
N ASN A 26 8.26 -0.01 7.06
CA ASN A 26 9.03 1.16 7.48
C ASN A 26 8.48 2.46 6.89
N LYS A 27 8.65 3.49 7.72
CA LYS A 27 8.85 4.89 7.35
C LYS A 27 7.65 5.64 6.80
N GLY A 28 7.04 6.34 7.75
CA GLY A 28 6.62 7.70 7.49
C GLY A 28 7.74 8.47 6.79
N PHE A 29 7.47 8.84 5.54
CA PHE A 29 8.10 10.00 4.92
C PHE A 29 7.01 11.06 4.83
N ALA A 30 6.79 11.74 5.95
CA ALA A 30 6.34 13.12 5.88
C ALA A 30 7.49 13.91 5.23
N MET A 31 7.34 14.24 3.95
CA MET A 31 8.11 15.31 3.31
C MET A 31 7.11 16.33 2.75
N PRO A 32 7.30 17.63 3.05
CA PRO A 32 6.32 18.69 2.84
C PRO A 32 6.39 19.25 1.41
N ASP A 33 5.26 19.78 0.94
CA ASP A 33 5.15 20.68 -0.22
C ASP A 33 5.54 20.13 -1.60
N ALA A 34 5.48 18.81 -1.80
CA ALA A 34 5.63 18.23 -3.12
C ALA A 34 4.23 18.12 -3.76
N GLY A 35 4.03 18.74 -4.93
CA GLY A 35 2.77 18.66 -5.67
C GLY A 35 2.30 17.21 -5.85
N PRO A 36 1.02 16.97 -6.15
CA PRO A 36 0.41 15.65 -6.03
C PRO A 36 1.10 14.57 -6.89
N VAL A 37 1.72 14.97 -8.01
CA VAL A 37 2.54 14.09 -8.87
C VAL A 37 3.74 13.49 -8.12
N SER A 38 4.39 14.28 -7.26
CA SER A 38 5.52 13.83 -6.45
C SER A 38 5.09 12.90 -5.31
N GLN A 39 3.84 13.01 -4.84
CA GLN A 39 3.27 12.09 -3.86
C GLN A 39 3.00 10.72 -4.50
N VAL A 40 2.33 10.69 -5.67
CA VAL A 40 2.06 9.45 -6.41
C VAL A 40 3.34 8.70 -6.75
N MET A 41 4.35 9.42 -7.22
CA MET A 41 5.66 8.82 -7.54
C MET A 41 6.42 8.31 -6.30
N GLY A 42 6.20 8.92 -5.14
CA GLY A 42 6.78 8.49 -3.86
C GLY A 42 6.20 7.16 -3.36
N VAL A 43 4.94 6.86 -3.71
CA VAL A 43 4.22 5.65 -3.29
C VAL A 43 4.48 4.46 -4.23
N ILE A 44 4.84 4.71 -5.49
CA ILE A 44 5.15 3.63 -6.43
C ILE A 44 6.48 3.00 -6.03
N GLU A 45 6.44 1.74 -5.60
CA GLU A 45 7.62 1.00 -5.18
C GLU A 45 8.33 0.36 -6.38
N ASN A 46 9.63 0.10 -6.25
CA ASN A 46 10.43 -0.52 -7.33
C ASN A 46 9.94 -1.92 -7.73
N HIS A 47 9.29 -2.63 -6.81
CA HIS A 47 8.72 -3.96 -7.08
C HIS A 47 7.32 -3.92 -7.69
N GLY A 48 6.79 -2.72 -7.92
CA GLY A 48 5.52 -2.47 -8.57
C GLY A 48 4.35 -2.34 -7.61
N SER A 49 3.58 -1.27 -7.75
CA SER A 49 2.42 -0.94 -6.92
C SER A 49 1.11 -1.10 -7.70
N LEU A 50 0.05 -1.56 -7.03
CA LEU A 50 -1.30 -1.63 -7.60
C LEU A 50 -1.96 -0.25 -7.56
N PHE A 51 -2.90 0.01 -8.49
CA PHE A 51 -3.68 1.24 -8.49
C PHE A 51 -4.38 1.50 -7.15
N GLU A 52 -5.02 0.47 -6.58
CA GLU A 52 -5.76 0.56 -5.32
C GLU A 52 -4.86 0.91 -4.14
N SER A 53 -3.64 0.36 -4.10
CA SER A 53 -2.65 0.68 -3.06
C SER A 53 -2.20 2.13 -3.18
N ILE A 54 -1.90 2.59 -4.40
CA ILE A 54 -1.49 3.98 -4.63
C ILE A 54 -2.64 4.93 -4.27
N GLN A 55 -3.88 4.55 -4.60
CA GLN A 55 -5.07 5.33 -4.26
C GLN A 55 -5.30 5.42 -2.76
N ALA A 56 -5.12 4.33 -2.02
CA ALA A 56 -5.27 4.31 -0.57
C ALA A 56 -4.24 5.21 0.12
N GLU A 57 -3.00 5.21 -0.34
CA GLU A 57 -1.90 5.99 0.26
C GLU A 57 -1.93 7.47 -0.12
N CYS A 58 -2.36 7.79 -1.36
CA CYS A 58 -2.42 9.17 -1.82
C CYS A 58 -3.75 9.87 -1.46
N GLU A 59 -4.77 9.10 -1.08
CA GLU A 59 -6.14 9.58 -0.81
C GLU A 59 -6.72 10.44 -1.96
N LEU A 60 -6.25 10.22 -3.19
CA LEU A 60 -6.64 10.98 -4.37
C LEU A 60 -7.92 10.40 -5.02
N PRO A 61 -8.76 11.26 -5.63
CA PRO A 61 -9.85 10.79 -6.47
C PRO A 61 -9.35 9.91 -7.62
N CYS A 62 -10.07 8.83 -7.95
CA CYS A 62 -9.65 7.90 -9.02
C CYS A 62 -9.24 8.60 -10.31
N LYS A 63 -10.02 9.61 -10.74
CA LYS A 63 -9.76 10.35 -11.99
C LYS A 63 -8.45 11.15 -11.93
N GLU A 64 -8.19 11.78 -10.80
CA GLU A 64 -7.00 12.61 -10.60
C GLU A 64 -5.74 11.72 -10.51
N LEU A 65 -5.82 10.63 -9.73
CA LEU A 65 -4.75 9.64 -9.68
C LEU A 65 -4.47 9.03 -11.06
N HIS A 66 -5.52 8.68 -11.81
CA HIS A 66 -5.36 8.14 -13.15
C HIS A 66 -4.68 9.13 -14.10
N ARG A 67 -5.04 10.42 -14.03
CA ARG A 67 -4.37 11.46 -14.83
C ARG A 67 -2.88 11.52 -14.50
N GLN A 68 -2.54 11.56 -13.22
CA GLN A 68 -1.13 11.65 -12.79
C GLN A 68 -0.32 10.41 -13.18
N LEU A 69 -0.90 9.21 -13.07
CA LEU A 69 -0.23 7.99 -13.53
C LEU A 69 0.03 8.01 -15.05
N ILE A 70 -0.89 8.56 -15.84
CA ILE A 70 -0.67 8.75 -17.28
C ILE A 70 0.43 9.78 -17.52
N GLU A 71 0.41 10.92 -16.83
CA GLU A 71 1.44 11.95 -16.95
C GLU A 71 2.84 11.37 -16.66
N LEU A 72 2.98 10.62 -15.55
CA LEU A 72 4.22 9.94 -15.19
C LEU A 72 4.65 8.88 -16.21
N GLU A 73 3.70 8.15 -16.82
CA GLU A 73 3.99 7.16 -17.86
C GLU A 73 4.47 7.83 -19.16
N VAL A 74 3.86 8.94 -19.56
CA VAL A 74 4.25 9.74 -20.73
C VAL A 74 5.62 10.40 -20.53
N GLU A 75 5.91 10.85 -19.32
CA GLU A 75 7.24 11.36 -18.93
C GLU A 75 8.31 10.25 -18.86
N GLY A 76 7.90 8.99 -19.00
CA GLY A 76 8.80 7.84 -18.94
C GLY A 76 9.32 7.56 -17.54
N LEU A 77 8.68 8.09 -16.50
CA LEU A 77 9.06 7.94 -15.09
C LEU A 77 8.51 6.64 -14.49
N ILE A 78 7.39 6.15 -15.03
CA ILE A 78 6.80 4.87 -14.66
C ILE A 78 6.39 4.08 -15.90
N TYR A 79 6.12 2.80 -15.73
CA TYR A 79 5.48 1.96 -16.73
C TYR A 79 4.49 0.98 -16.10
N LYS A 80 3.43 0.66 -16.83
CA LYS A 80 2.46 -0.34 -16.41
C LYS A 80 2.77 -1.72 -16.99
N GLN A 81 2.87 -2.73 -16.12
CA GLN A 81 3.04 -4.14 -16.52
C GLN A 81 2.19 -5.04 -15.62
N GLY A 82 1.43 -5.97 -16.22
CA GLY A 82 0.63 -6.94 -15.44
C GLY A 82 -0.37 -6.32 -14.45
N GLY A 83 -0.88 -5.12 -14.75
CA GLY A 83 -1.81 -4.39 -13.86
C GLY A 83 -1.15 -3.62 -12.71
N ARG A 84 0.18 -3.62 -12.62
CA ARG A 84 0.96 -2.87 -11.64
C ARG A 84 1.75 -1.75 -12.31
N TYR A 85 2.04 -0.70 -11.55
CA TYR A 85 2.88 0.42 -11.97
C TYR A 85 4.27 0.27 -11.36
N PHE A 86 5.30 0.42 -12.18
CA PHE A 86 6.71 0.29 -11.78
C PHE A 86 7.44 1.59 -12.11
N ARG A 87 8.48 1.92 -11.34
CA ARG A 87 9.36 3.03 -11.69
C ARG A 87 10.27 2.64 -12.86
N SER A 88 10.33 3.50 -13.86
CA SER A 88 11.43 3.49 -14.84
C SER A 88 12.63 4.13 -14.16
N ASN A 89 13.74 3.39 -14.08
CA ASN A 89 15.00 3.85 -13.48
C ASN A 89 15.96 4.42 -14.52
#